data_AF-A0A914Z6E4-F1
#
_entry.id   AF-A0A914Z6E4-F1
#
_cell.length_a   1.000
_cell.length_b   1.000
_cell.length_c   1.000
_cell.angle_alpha   90.00
_cell.angle_beta   90.00
_cell.angle_gamma   90.00
#
_symmetry.space_group_name_H-M   'P 1'
#
loop_
_entity.id
_entity.type
_entity.pdbx_description
1 polymer ?
#
loop_
_entity_poly.entity_id
_entity_poly.type
_entity_poly.pdbx_seq_one_letter_code
_entity_poly.pdbx_strand_id
1 'polypeptide(L)'
;MGFEVHEIIDGLSGISEETTRGIAWPNSYSGVMQIIKSGGACAEYAYKQAALWKEIAEKLSDGEHGLIITHGGVVELGAVASAPLLNHAEWGDAAGYCEGVRLHYEGNAVVNVTIIRVPEEYRLIHN
;
A
#
# COMPACT_ATOMS: atom_id res chain seq x y z
N MET A 1 13.96 3.38 21.26
CA MET A 1 13.45 2.03 21.53
C MET A 1 12.87 1.52 20.23
N GLY A 2 13.56 0.57 19.59
CA GLY A 2 13.11 0.01 18.31
C GLY A 2 12.15 -1.15 18.58
N PHE A 3 11.05 -1.19 17.84
CA PHE A 3 10.26 -2.42 17.76
C PHE A 3 11.11 -3.51 17.10
N GLU A 4 10.96 -4.75 17.56
CA GLU A 4 11.71 -5.87 17.00
C GLU A 4 11.25 -6.11 15.55
N VAL A 5 12.21 -6.15 14.63
CA VAL A 5 11.95 -6.51 13.23
C VAL A 5 11.89 -8.02 13.16
N HIS A 6 10.71 -8.56 12.85
CA HIS A 6 10.48 -9.99 12.79
C HIS A 6 11.06 -10.61 11.50
N GLU A 7 10.96 -9.91 10.38
CA GLU A 7 11.38 -10.40 9.06
C GLU A 7 11.80 -9.23 8.17
N ILE A 8 12.78 -9.45 7.29
CA ILE A 8 13.16 -8.55 6.20
C ILE A 8 12.88 -9.28 4.91
N ILE A 9 12.01 -8.72 4.07
CA ILE A 9 11.57 -9.34 2.82
C ILE A 9 11.96 -8.41 1.67
N ASP A 10 12.89 -8.85 0.81
CA ASP A 10 13.40 -8.05 -0.31
C ASP A 10 12.29 -7.55 -1.24
N GLY A 11 11.23 -8.35 -1.41
CA GLY A 11 10.04 -8.02 -2.20
C GLY A 11 9.29 -6.77 -1.73
N LEU A 12 9.52 -6.28 -0.51
CA LEU A 12 8.93 -5.05 0.03
C LEU A 12 9.76 -3.79 -0.27
N SER A 13 10.89 -3.88 -0.98
CA SER A 13 11.78 -2.73 -1.24
C SER A 13 12.15 -2.53 -2.72
N GLY A 14 12.09 -3.59 -3.54
CA GLY A 14 12.45 -3.52 -4.95
C GLY A 14 11.32 -2.96 -5.81
N ILE A 15 11.42 -1.70 -6.24
CA ILE A 15 10.57 -1.12 -7.29
C ILE A 15 11.41 -0.88 -8.55
N SER A 16 10.92 -1.30 -9.72
CA SER A 16 11.64 -1.09 -10.98
C SER A 16 11.63 0.39 -11.38
N GLU A 17 12.58 0.82 -12.22
CA GLU A 17 12.60 2.19 -12.76
C GLU A 17 11.33 2.48 -13.59
N GLU A 18 10.86 1.49 -14.36
CA GLU A 18 9.64 1.59 -15.14
C GLU A 18 8.42 1.79 -14.25
N THR A 19 8.28 0.98 -13.18
CA THR A 19 7.21 1.13 -12.19
C THR A 19 7.28 2.48 -11.50
N THR A 20 8.48 2.92 -11.10
CA THR A 20 8.71 4.20 -10.43
C THR A 20 8.26 5.38 -11.30
N ARG A 21 8.63 5.35 -12.58
CA ARG A 21 8.22 6.37 -13.55
C ARG A 21 6.72 6.31 -13.83
N GLY A 22 6.17 5.10 -13.92
CA GLY A 22 4.77 4.86 -14.24
C GLY A 22 3.80 5.30 -13.15
N ILE A 23 4.12 5.06 -11.86
CA ILE A 23 3.27 5.53 -10.76
C ILE A 23 3.26 7.05 -10.63
N ALA A 24 4.35 7.70 -11.04
CA ALA A 24 4.55 9.15 -10.92
C ALA A 24 4.27 9.64 -9.48
N TRP A 25 4.85 8.95 -8.49
CA TRP A 25 4.64 9.28 -7.08
C TRP A 25 5.25 10.65 -6.75
N PRO A 26 4.58 11.49 -5.93
CA PRO A 26 3.31 11.24 -5.25
C PRO A 26 2.09 11.33 -6.17
N ASN A 27 1.14 10.41 -6.00
CA ASN A 27 -0.10 10.35 -6.78
C ASN A 27 -1.29 9.94 -5.90
N SER A 28 -2.50 10.43 -6.19
CA SER A 28 -3.70 10.06 -5.43
C SER A 28 -4.01 8.57 -5.60
N TYR A 29 -4.68 7.95 -4.62
CA TYR A 29 -5.11 6.55 -4.72
C TYR A 29 -6.02 6.32 -5.94
N SER A 30 -6.84 7.31 -6.28
CA SER A 30 -7.68 7.26 -7.48
C SER A 30 -6.85 7.26 -8.78
N GLY A 31 -5.77 8.04 -8.84
CA GLY A 31 -4.84 8.08 -9.97
C GLY A 31 -4.07 6.76 -10.10
N VAL A 32 -3.59 6.21 -8.98
CA VAL A 32 -2.96 4.89 -8.93
C VAL A 32 -3.90 3.80 -9.42
N MET A 33 -5.18 3.84 -9.07
CA MET A 33 -6.18 2.90 -9.60
C MET A 33 -6.32 2.99 -11.13
N GLN A 34 -6.29 4.19 -11.72
CA GLN A 34 -6.31 4.33 -13.18
C GLN A 34 -5.06 3.76 -13.84
N ILE A 35 -3.89 3.94 -13.21
CA ILE A 35 -2.62 3.37 -13.67
C ILE A 35 -2.66 1.84 -13.64
N ILE A 36 -3.12 1.25 -12.53
CA ILE A 36 -3.27 -0.22 -12.41
C ILE A 36 -4.26 -0.74 -13.45
N LYS A 37 -5.39 -0.07 -13.68
CA LYS A 37 -6.37 -0.44 -14.72
C LYS A 37 -5.79 -0.40 -16.13
N SER A 38 -4.82 0.47 -16.37
CA SER A 38 -4.13 0.59 -17.66
C SER A 38 -3.12 -0.54 -17.89
N GLY A 39 -2.83 -1.35 -16.88
CA GLY A 39 -1.96 -2.54 -16.98
C GLY A 39 -0.47 -2.22 -16.90
N GLY A 40 0.35 -3.11 -17.48
CA GLY A 40 1.81 -2.96 -17.54
C GLY A 40 2.52 -3.15 -16.19
N ALA A 41 3.76 -2.65 -16.11
CA ALA A 41 4.66 -2.89 -14.97
C ALA A 41 4.11 -2.40 -13.62
N CYS A 42 3.27 -1.36 -13.61
CA CYS A 42 2.63 -0.88 -12.38
C CYS A 42 1.56 -1.86 -11.88
N ALA A 43 0.71 -2.36 -12.78
CA ALA A 43 -0.32 -3.33 -12.41
C ALA A 43 0.31 -4.66 -11.94
N GLU A 44 1.30 -5.17 -12.68
CA GLU A 44 2.02 -6.39 -12.30
C GLU A 44 2.67 -6.27 -10.92
N TYR A 45 3.32 -5.14 -10.65
CA TYR A 45 3.93 -4.89 -9.35
C TYR A 45 2.89 -4.76 -8.23
N ALA A 46 1.79 -4.03 -8.48
CA ALA A 46 0.71 -3.86 -7.53
C ALA A 46 0.11 -5.20 -7.09
N TYR A 47 -0.19 -6.10 -8.04
CA TYR A 47 -0.71 -7.42 -7.73
C TYR A 47 0.30 -8.30 -6.99
N LYS A 48 1.61 -8.18 -7.30
CA LYS A 48 2.66 -8.86 -6.52
C LYS A 48 2.70 -8.38 -5.07
N GLN A 49 2.59 -7.07 -4.84
CA GLN A 49 2.52 -6.53 -3.48
C GLN A 49 1.27 -6.99 -2.75
N ALA A 50 0.10 -6.93 -3.39
CA ALA A 50 -1.16 -7.38 -2.80
C ALA A 50 -1.13 -8.87 -2.41
N ALA A 51 -0.53 -9.72 -3.25
CA ALA A 51 -0.33 -11.14 -2.96
C ALA A 51 0.63 -11.33 -1.76
N LEU A 52 1.78 -10.67 -1.77
CA LEU A 52 2.76 -10.74 -0.67
C LEU A 52 2.17 -10.28 0.66
N TRP A 53 1.40 -9.19 0.67
CA TRP A 53 0.78 -8.69 1.90
C TRP A 53 -0.29 -9.63 2.43
N LYS A 54 -1.02 -10.29 1.52
CA LYS A 54 -1.96 -11.35 1.89
C LYS A 54 -1.24 -12.55 2.51
N GLU A 55 -0.13 -13.01 1.92
CA GLU A 55 0.69 -14.10 2.50
C GLU A 55 1.21 -13.73 3.90
N ILE A 56 1.58 -12.47 4.12
CA ILE A 56 1.96 -11.99 5.46
C ILE A 56 0.76 -12.02 6.40
N ALA A 57 -0.42 -11.55 5.96
CA ALA A 57 -1.63 -11.56 6.77
C ALA A 57 -2.09 -12.99 7.13
N GLU A 58 -1.94 -13.96 6.23
CA GLU A 58 -2.28 -15.38 6.46
C GLU A 58 -1.39 -16.05 7.52
N LYS A 59 -0.22 -15.48 7.85
CA LYS A 59 0.63 -15.95 8.96
C LYS A 59 0.13 -15.44 10.33
N LEU A 60 -0.76 -14.46 10.36
CA LEU A 60 -1.28 -13.86 11.58
C LEU A 60 -2.52 -14.62 12.07
N SER A 61 -2.66 -14.76 13.38
CA SER A 61 -3.86 -15.27 14.01
C SER A 61 -4.96 -14.20 14.01
N ASP A 62 -6.22 -14.62 14.15
CA ASP A 62 -7.35 -13.68 14.26
C ASP A 62 -7.12 -12.66 15.40
N GLY A 63 -7.21 -11.37 15.05
CA GLY A 63 -7.00 -10.25 15.97
C GLY A 63 -5.55 -9.79 16.11
N GLU A 64 -4.59 -10.50 15.50
CA GLU A 64 -3.20 -10.06 15.42
C GLU A 64 -2.99 -9.00 14.33
N HIS A 65 -1.89 -8.26 14.44
CA HIS A 65 -1.58 -7.15 13.53
C HIS A 65 -0.13 -7.27 13.08
N GLY A 66 0.10 -7.06 11.78
CA GLY A 66 1.42 -6.91 11.19
C GLY A 66 1.70 -5.45 10.82
N LEU A 67 2.98 -5.06 10.86
CA LEU A 67 3.43 -3.76 10.35
C LEU A 67 4.45 -3.98 9.23
N ILE A 68 4.12 -3.50 8.05
CA ILE A 68 5.02 -3.43 6.90
C ILE A 68 5.56 -2.01 6.81
N ILE A 69 6.89 -1.87 6.76
CA ILE A 69 7.57 -0.59 6.52
C ILE A 69 8.19 -0.64 5.14
N THR A 70 7.74 0.24 4.25
CA THR A 70 8.15 0.30 2.84
C THR A 70 8.09 1.74 2.29
N HIS A 71 8.24 1.91 0.98
CA HIS A 71 8.23 3.19 0.27
C HIS A 71 6.81 3.60 -0.13
N GLY A 72 6.55 4.90 -0.23
CA GLY A 72 5.24 5.48 -0.60
C GLY A 72 4.59 4.75 -1.78
N GLY A 73 5.20 4.81 -2.97
CA GLY A 73 4.65 4.16 -4.18
C GLY A 73 4.32 2.66 -4.05
N VAL A 74 5.04 1.93 -3.18
CA VAL A 74 4.74 0.52 -2.87
C VAL A 74 3.48 0.41 -2.02
N VAL A 75 3.33 1.31 -1.03
CA VAL A 75 2.11 1.44 -0.21
C VAL A 75 0.89 1.69 -1.09
N GLU A 76 0.90 2.66 -2.00
CA GLU A 76 -0.32 2.92 -2.79
C GLU A 76 -0.62 1.81 -3.80
N LEU A 77 0.40 1.26 -4.49
CA LEU A 77 0.17 0.16 -5.44
C LEU A 77 -0.42 -1.07 -4.75
N GLY A 78 0.20 -1.52 -3.65
CA GLY A 78 -0.30 -2.68 -2.92
C GLY A 78 -1.68 -2.43 -2.33
N ALA A 79 -1.94 -1.25 -1.75
CA ALA A 79 -3.23 -0.95 -1.12
C ALA A 79 -4.40 -1.00 -2.12
N VAL A 80 -4.22 -0.36 -3.28
CA VAL A 80 -5.24 -0.32 -4.33
C VAL A 80 -5.47 -1.72 -4.91
N ALA A 81 -4.40 -2.49 -5.14
CA ALA A 81 -4.53 -3.85 -5.65
C ALA A 81 -5.09 -4.85 -4.63
N SER A 82 -4.91 -4.62 -3.32
CA SER A 82 -5.49 -5.44 -2.26
C SER A 82 -7.00 -5.22 -2.09
N ALA A 83 -7.55 -4.06 -2.47
CA ALA A 83 -8.97 -3.75 -2.32
C ALA A 83 -9.58 -3.10 -3.58
N PRO A 84 -9.53 -3.78 -4.74
CA PRO A 84 -9.85 -3.18 -6.04
C PRO A 84 -11.33 -2.77 -6.20
N LEU A 85 -12.21 -3.28 -5.33
CA LEU A 85 -13.65 -3.01 -5.36
C LEU A 85 -14.07 -1.80 -4.50
N LEU A 86 -13.16 -1.24 -3.69
CA LEU A 86 -13.46 -0.09 -2.84
C LEU A 86 -13.35 1.24 -3.61
N ASN A 87 -14.00 2.27 -3.09
CA ASN A 87 -14.00 3.60 -3.70
C ASN A 87 -12.70 4.36 -3.37
N HIS A 88 -11.67 4.16 -4.19
CA HIS A 88 -10.37 4.82 -4.04
C HIS A 88 -10.40 6.36 -4.12
N ALA A 89 -11.48 6.95 -4.65
CA ALA A 89 -11.64 8.41 -4.65
C ALA A 89 -11.82 8.98 -3.23
N GLU A 90 -12.28 8.17 -2.27
CA GLU A 90 -12.47 8.58 -0.88
C GLU A 90 -11.19 8.47 -0.04
N TRP A 91 -10.10 7.92 -0.59
CA TRP A 91 -8.85 7.68 0.14
C TRP A 91 -7.90 8.90 0.10
N GLY A 92 -8.19 9.86 -0.78
CA GLY A 92 -7.44 11.11 -0.92
C GLY A 92 -6.07 10.94 -1.59
N ASP A 93 -5.13 11.77 -1.15
CA ASP A 93 -3.79 11.92 -1.74
C ASP A 93 -2.83 10.78 -1.36
N ALA A 94 -1.60 10.81 -1.87
CA ALA A 94 -0.56 9.83 -1.54
C ALA A 94 -0.29 9.80 -0.03
N ALA A 95 0.17 8.66 0.49
CA ALA A 95 0.66 8.57 1.85
C ALA A 95 2.01 9.30 1.97
N GLY A 96 2.07 10.26 2.89
CA GLY A 96 3.30 10.95 3.27
C GLY A 96 4.27 10.08 4.07
N TYR A 97 5.39 10.67 4.48
CA TYR A 97 6.30 10.03 5.43
C TYR A 97 5.61 9.81 6.77
N CYS A 98 5.80 8.62 7.35
CA CYS A 98 5.13 8.16 8.58
C CYS A 98 3.60 8.08 8.47
N GLU A 99 3.05 8.14 7.26
CA GLU A 99 1.66 7.82 6.95
C GLU A 99 1.56 6.43 6.32
N GLY A 100 0.36 5.94 6.07
CA GLY A 100 0.18 4.67 5.38
C GLY A 100 -1.27 4.21 5.32
N VAL A 101 -1.45 2.90 5.16
CA VAL A 101 -2.75 2.26 5.11
C VAL A 101 -2.85 1.12 6.12
N ARG A 102 -4.06 0.88 6.62
CA ARG A 102 -4.42 -0.33 7.32
C ARG A 102 -5.44 -1.10 6.51
N LEU A 103 -5.10 -2.32 6.16
CA LEU A 103 -5.99 -3.28 5.50
C LEU A 103 -6.59 -4.19 6.56
N HIS A 104 -7.92 -4.34 6.55
CA HIS A 104 -8.62 -5.29 7.40
C HIS A 104 -9.03 -6.50 6.56
N TYR A 105 -8.51 -7.66 6.92
CA TYR A 105 -8.81 -8.93 6.26
C TYR A 105 -9.92 -9.67 7.02
N GLU A 106 -10.90 -10.17 6.27
CA GLU A 106 -11.82 -11.23 6.74
C GLU A 106 -11.59 -12.45 5.85
N GLY A 107 -10.96 -13.47 6.42
CA GLY A 107 -10.42 -14.59 5.66
C GLY A 107 -9.48 -14.11 4.56
N ASN A 108 -9.86 -14.33 3.30
CA ASN A 108 -9.01 -14.09 2.13
C ASN A 108 -9.22 -12.74 1.44
N ALA A 109 -10.11 -11.89 1.96
CA ALA A 109 -10.52 -10.65 1.33
C ALA A 109 -10.30 -9.44 2.24
N VAL A 110 -9.88 -8.32 1.65
CA VAL A 110 -9.87 -7.03 2.35
C VAL A 110 -11.28 -6.46 2.34
N VAL A 111 -11.86 -6.28 3.52
CA VAL A 111 -13.22 -5.76 3.70
C VAL A 111 -13.25 -4.27 4.07
N ASN A 112 -12.15 -3.75 4.60
CA ASN A 112 -12.03 -2.35 4.97
C ASN A 112 -10.59 -1.85 4.82
N VAL A 113 -10.46 -0.57 4.45
CA VAL A 113 -9.17 0.13 4.32
C VAL A 113 -9.26 1.44 5.06
N THR A 114 -8.31 1.68 5.95
CA THR A 114 -8.18 2.96 6.67
C THR A 114 -6.89 3.64 6.27
N ILE A 115 -6.99 4.89 5.82
CA ILE A 115 -5.81 5.70 5.54
C ILE A 115 -5.34 6.33 6.85
N ILE A 116 -4.08 6.06 7.21
CA ILE A 116 -3.46 6.56 8.43
C ILE A 116 -2.68 7.82 8.06
N ARG A 117 -3.07 8.94 8.64
CA ARG A 117 -2.45 10.25 8.43
C ARG A 117 -1.77 10.74 9.69
N VAL A 118 -0.68 11.48 9.53
CA VAL A 118 -0.17 12.31 10.61
C VAL A 118 -1.06 13.54 10.78
N PRO A 119 -1.00 14.25 11.93
CA PRO A 119 -1.61 15.56 12.07
C PRO A 119 -1.25 16.48 10.90
N GLU A 120 -2.18 17.34 10.50
CA GLU A 120 -2.08 18.14 9.28
C GLU A 120 -0.80 18.98 9.24
N GLU A 121 -0.41 19.54 10.38
CA GLU A 121 0.81 20.33 10.56
C GLU A 121 2.12 19.55 10.32
N TYR A 122 2.07 18.23 10.31
CA TYR A 122 3.23 17.35 10.04
C TYR A 122 3.18 16.68 8.66
N ARG A 123 2.17 16.98 7.84
CA ARG A 123 2.11 16.44 6.48
C ARG A 123 3.18 17.10 5.63
N LEU A 124 3.94 16.26 4.94
CA LEU A 124 5.07 16.68 4.10
C LEU A 124 4.79 16.52 2.60
N ILE A 125 3.70 15.83 2.26
CA ILE A 125 3.32 15.51 0.89
C ILE A 125 1.89 15.96 0.68
N HIS A 126 1.69 16.70 -0.40
CA HIS A 126 0.41 17.22 -0.85
C HIS A 126 0.33 17.03 -2.36
N ASN A 127 -0.81 16.61 -2.87
CA ASN A 127 -1.01 16.24 -4.28
C ASN A 127 -2.16 17.04 -4.89
#